data_AF-A0A956VMU3-F1
#
_entry.id   AF-A0A956VMU3-F1
#
_cell.length_a   1.000
_cell.length_b   1.000
_cell.length_c   1.000
_cell.angle_alpha   90.00
_cell.angle_beta   90.00
_cell.angle_gamma   90.00
#
_symmetry.space_group_name_H-M   'P 1'
#
loop_
_entity.id
_entity.type
_entity.pdbx_description
1 polymer ?
#
loop_
_entity_poly.entity_id
_entity_poly.type
_entity_poly.pdbx_seq_one_letter_code
_entity_poly.pdbx_strand_id
1 'polypeptide(L)' 'MVGSLRHALTVADVPHDLKLYEGARHSFFNDRGSAHDPVAAEDSSRRTLEFFSMHL' A
#
# COMPACT_ATOMS: atom_id res chain seq x y z
N MET A 1 -2.88 -5.19 -13.35
CA MET A 1 -3.56 -3.87 -13.25
C MET A 1 -4.37 -3.85 -11.97
N VAL A 2 -4.11 -2.92 -11.04
CA VAL A 2 -4.74 -2.86 -9.69
C VAL A 2 -6.27 -3.01 -9.72
N GLY A 3 -6.93 -2.56 -10.80
CA GLY A 3 -8.36 -2.74 -11.02
C GLY A 3 -8.84 -4.21 -10.99
N SER A 4 -8.08 -5.14 -11.58
CA SER A 4 -8.43 -6.58 -11.58
C SER A 4 -8.35 -7.21 -10.18
N LEU A 5 -7.35 -6.81 -9.38
CA LEU A 5 -7.21 -7.31 -8.00
C LEU A 5 -8.29 -6.73 -7.09
N ARG A 6 -8.54 -5.42 -7.18
CA ARG A 6 -9.61 -4.77 -6.42
C ARG A 6 -10.96 -5.45 -6.69
N HIS A 7 -11.27 -5.65 -7.97
CA HIS A 7 -12.51 -6.31 -8.36
C HIS A 7 -12.64 -7.71 -7.76
N ALA A 8 -11.58 -8.53 -7.85
CA ALA A 8 -11.60 -9.88 -7.29
C ALA A 8 -11.83 -9.89 -5.77
N LEU A 9 -11.18 -8.99 -5.02
CA LEU A 9 -11.37 -8.87 -3.58
C LEU A 9 -12.78 -8.38 -3.21
N THR A 10 -13.34 -7.43 -3.96
CA THR A 10 -14.72 -6.97 -3.79
C THR A 10 -15.72 -8.10 -4.04
N VAL A 11 -15.57 -8.86 -5.13
CA VAL A 11 -16.47 -9.98 -5.45
C VAL A 11 -16.42 -11.08 -4.39
N ALA A 12 -15.25 -11.28 -3.78
CA ALA A 12 -15.05 -12.26 -2.71
C ALA A 12 -15.46 -11.77 -1.31
N ASP A 13 -16.02 -10.57 -1.18
CA ASP A 13 -16.38 -9.93 0.10
C ASP A 13 -15.22 -9.90 1.12
N VAL A 14 -13.99 -9.71 0.63
CA VAL A 14 -12.81 -9.58 1.49
C VAL A 14 -12.63 -8.09 1.82
N PRO A 15 -12.68 -7.67 3.10
CA PRO A 15 -12.33 -6.31 3.48
C PRO A 15 -10.91 -5.98 3.01
N HIS A 16 -10.76 -4.92 2.22
CA HIS A 16 -9.47 -4.59 1.62
C HIS A 16 -9.29 -3.09 1.40
N ASP A 17 -8.04 -2.68 1.46
CA ASP A 17 -7.58 -1.36 1.07
C ASP A 17 -6.38 -1.52 0.12
N LEU A 18 -6.44 -0.81 -1.01
CA LEU A 18 -5.42 -0.87 -2.06
C LEU A 18 -5.04 0.56 -2.41
N LYS A 19 -3.79 0.93 -2.09
CA LYS A 19 -3.19 2.22 -2.40
C LYS A 19 -2.18 2.07 -3.52
N LEU A 20 -2.37 2.81 -4.61
CA LEU A 20 -1.36 3.02 -5.65
C LEU A 20 -0.65 4.35 -5.36
N TYR A 21 0.68 4.30 -5.33
CA TYR A 21 1.53 5.48 -5.18
C TYR A 21 2.06 5.87 -6.57
N GLU A 22 1.49 6.92 -7.15
CA GLU A 22 1.89 7.42 -8.46
C GLU A 22 3.37 7.81 -8.46
N GLY A 23 4.13 7.33 -9.44
CA GLY A 23 5.57 7.60 -9.56
C GLY A 23 6.48 6.75 -8.64
N ALA A 24 5.96 6.15 -7.58
CA ALA A 24 6.73 5.27 -6.71
C ALA A 24 7.08 3.95 -7.42
N ARG A 25 8.34 3.55 -7.35
CA ARG A 25 8.83 2.31 -7.96
C ARG A 25 8.85 1.16 -6.96
N HIS A 26 9.11 -0.06 -7.44
CA HIS A 26 9.32 -1.20 -6.55
C HIS A 26 10.44 -0.88 -5.55
N SER A 27 10.23 -1.27 -4.28
CA SER A 27 11.11 -0.96 -3.15
C SER A 27 11.16 0.52 -2.73
N PHE A 28 10.14 1.33 -3.00
CA PHE A 28 10.10 2.75 -2.57
C PHE A 28 10.26 2.96 -1.05
N PHE A 29 9.92 1.96 -0.24
CA PHE A 29 10.05 2.01 1.22
C PHE A 29 11.50 1.90 1.71
N ASN A 30 12.40 1.33 0.90
CA ASN A 30 13.80 1.10 1.29
C ASN A 30 14.59 2.42 1.22
N ASP A 31 14.84 3.03 2.37
CA ASP A 31 15.56 4.31 2.54
C ASP A 31 17.04 4.27 2.12
N ARG A 32 17.60 3.09 1.88
CA ARG A 32 18.96 2.90 1.37
C ARG A 32 19.01 2.66 -0.15
N GLY A 33 17.85 2.52 -0.80
CA GLY A 33 17.74 2.18 -2.22
C GLY A 33 17.55 3.39 -3.14
N SER A 34 17.95 3.26 -4.41
CA SER A 34 17.77 4.31 -5.43
C SER A 34 16.32 4.55 -5.86
N ALA A 35 15.39 3.70 -5.41
CA ALA A 35 13.97 3.83 -5.63
C ALA A 35 13.24 4.50 -4.46
N HIS A 36 13.95 4.91 -3.39
CA HIS A 36 13.33 5.47 -2.20
C HIS A 36 12.44 6.67 -2.55
N ASP A 37 11.19 6.60 -2.10
CA ASP A 37 10.24 7.70 -2.14
C ASP A 37 9.78 7.95 -0.69
N PRO A 38 10.27 9.02 -0.03
CA PRO A 38 10.01 9.26 1.38
C PRO A 38 8.52 9.54 1.65
N VAL A 39 7.80 10.15 0.69
CA VAL A 39 6.38 10.48 0.85
C VAL A 39 5.54 9.21 0.79
N ALA A 40 5.81 8.35 -0.20
CA ALA A 40 5.11 7.06 -0.29
C ALA A 40 5.47 6.14 0.89
N ALA A 41 6.73 6.14 1.32
CA ALA A 41 7.20 5.34 2.46
C ALA A 41 6.47 5.73 3.76
N GLU A 42 6.44 7.02 4.09
CA GLU A 42 5.78 7.52 5.29
C GLU A 42 4.27 7.24 5.28
N ASP A 43 3.58 7.51 4.17
CA ASP A 43 2.15 7.25 4.06
C ASP A 43 1.83 5.75 4.19
N SER A 44 2.62 4.88 3.54
CA SER A 44 2.41 3.44 3.63
C SER A 44 2.65 2.90 5.04
N SER A 45 3.67 3.39 5.74
CA SER A 45 3.95 3.05 7.14
C SER A 45 2.76 3.41 8.04
N ARG A 46 2.27 4.65 7.91
CA ARG A 46 1.13 5.16 8.68
C ARG A 46 -0.13 4.32 8.45
N ARG A 47 -0.45 4.00 7.19
CA ARG A 47 -1.62 3.15 6.84
C ARG A 47 -1.49 1.73 7.41
N THR A 48 -0.29 1.15 7.41
CA THR A 48 -0.05 -0.17 7.99
C THR A 48 -0.29 -0.17 9.51
N LEU A 49 0.21 0.83 10.22
CA LEU A 49 -0.02 0.95 11.67
C LEU A 49 -1.49 1.22 12.00
N GLU A 50 -2.16 2.06 11.22
CA GLU A 50 -3.61 2.30 11.34
C GLU A 50 -4.40 1.00 11.14
N PHE A 51 -4.06 0.22 10.11
CA PHE A 51 -4.68 -1.09 9.89
C PHE A 51 -4.52 -2.03 11.10
N PHE A 52 -3.32 -2.11 11.68
CA PHE A 52 -3.10 -2.92 12.88
C PHE A 52 -3.88 -2.40 14.08
N SER A 53 -3.98 -1.08 14.28
CA SER A 53 -4.75 -0.50 15.39
C SER A 53 -6.25 -0.85 15.37
N MET A 54 -6.78 -1.22 14.19
CA MET A 54 -8.18 -1.63 14.04
C MET A 54 -8.41 -3.12 14.31
N HIS A 55 -7.35 -3.94 14.36
CA HIS A 55 -7.46 -5.40 14.33
C HIS A 55 -6.62 -6.14 15.40
N LEU A 56 -5.73 -5.43 16.10
CA LEU A 56 -4.96 -5.93 17.25
C LEU A 56 -5.43 -5.24 18.52
#